data_AF-A0A1G6RP39-F1
#
_entry.id   AF-A0A1G6RP39-F1
#
_cell.length_a   1.000
_cell.length_b   1.000
_cell.length_c   1.000
_cell.angle_alpha   90.00
_cell.angle_beta   90.00
_cell.angle_gamma   90.00
#
_symmetry.space_group_name_H-M   'P 1'
#
loop_
_entity.id
_entity.type
_entity.pdbx_description
1 polymer ?
#
loop_
_entity_poly.entity_id
_entity_poly.type
_entity_poly.pdbx_seq_one_letter_code
_entity_poly.pdbx_strand_id
1 'polypeptide(L)'
;MSSPVRLVHTSAGYLPPSVAAPQSAEIIPYPNAPSVQAQEVPIKLPHPLAEKARDVAANVLPTLIMLVVLLGIWQIACGHEGATFPSPSKVWTESREVILHPFKNVTIDGWHIKIQDGGDVGIAGHVLRSLGRVAFGFSLSATFGIALGILIGQSKTAYRALDPIFQILRTVPPLAWLPISLAIFQQAGPSAIFLIFITAIWPVILNTAAGVQNIPPTYRNVGRVLSLNPFEYFIKIMLPATVPYMFTGLRVGIGMSWLAIVAAEMVQGGTGIGFFIWDSYNSSLLTDTIVALIWIGLVGFALDRIVGWIGRRVAREV
;
A
#
# COMPACT_ATOMS: atom_id res chain seq x y z
N MET A 1 -0.73 30.02 -99.41
CA MET A 1 -1.24 31.38 -99.69
C MET A 1 -1.70 32.01 -98.38
N SER A 2 -1.08 33.14 -98.04
CA SER A 2 -1.46 34.20 -97.09
C SER A 2 -2.74 34.05 -96.24
N SER A 3 -2.62 34.11 -94.91
CA SER A 3 -2.74 35.37 -94.16
C SER A 3 -2.70 35.10 -92.63
N PRO A 4 -2.01 35.91 -91.82
CA PRO A 4 -1.96 35.77 -90.37
C PRO A 4 -3.13 36.55 -89.72
N VAL A 5 -3.68 36.06 -88.62
CA VAL A 5 -4.57 36.87 -87.76
C VAL A 5 -3.95 37.05 -86.39
N ARG A 6 -3.87 38.34 -86.03
CA ARG A 6 -3.23 38.98 -84.89
C ARG A 6 -3.78 38.52 -83.54
N LEU A 7 -2.86 38.50 -82.57
CA LEU A 7 -3.08 38.43 -81.13
C LEU A 7 -3.99 39.58 -80.65
N VAL A 8 -4.94 39.26 -79.76
CA VAL A 8 -5.51 40.23 -78.81
C VAL A 8 -4.95 39.90 -77.44
N HIS A 9 -4.24 40.86 -76.88
CA HIS A 9 -3.67 40.84 -75.54
C HIS A 9 -4.76 41.05 -74.46
N THR A 10 -4.42 40.58 -73.26
CA THR A 10 -4.78 41.14 -71.94
C THR A 10 -6.18 40.88 -71.34
N SER A 11 -6.18 39.87 -70.46
CA SER A 11 -6.43 39.95 -69.01
C SER A 11 -7.73 40.55 -68.45
N ALA A 12 -8.31 39.73 -67.56
CA ALA A 12 -8.93 40.07 -66.28
C ALA A 12 -10.46 40.18 -66.23
N GLY A 13 -11.03 39.41 -65.30
CA GLY A 13 -12.26 39.74 -64.59
C GLY A 13 -13.51 38.97 -65.04
N TYR A 14 -13.66 37.73 -64.57
CA TYR A 14 -14.99 37.15 -64.45
C TYR A 14 -15.72 37.88 -63.32
N LEU A 15 -16.65 38.78 -63.64
CA LEU A 15 -17.53 39.41 -62.67
C LEU A 15 -18.81 38.56 -62.53
N PRO A 16 -19.15 38.04 -61.33
CA PRO A 16 -20.42 37.36 -61.13
C PRO A 16 -21.61 38.35 -61.20
N PRO A 17 -22.82 37.86 -61.51
CA PRO A 17 -23.99 38.70 -61.70
C PRO A 17 -24.41 39.45 -60.42
N SER A 18 -24.92 40.67 -60.62
CA SER A 18 -25.44 41.59 -59.60
C SER A 18 -26.48 40.91 -58.71
N VAL A 19 -26.15 40.79 -57.42
CA VAL A 19 -27.11 40.37 -56.38
C VAL A 19 -28.06 41.54 -56.12
N ALA A 20 -29.35 41.32 -56.35
CA ALA A 20 -30.39 42.28 -56.00
C ALA A 20 -30.31 42.63 -54.50
N ALA A 21 -30.43 43.91 -54.17
CA ALA A 21 -30.38 44.39 -52.79
C ALA A 21 -31.49 43.75 -51.94
N PRO A 22 -31.21 43.30 -50.71
CA PRO A 22 -32.23 42.71 -49.84
C PRO A 22 -33.26 43.77 -49.45
N GLN A 23 -34.54 43.40 -49.51
CA GLN A 23 -35.66 44.22 -49.02
C GLN A 23 -35.44 44.58 -47.55
N SER A 24 -35.67 45.84 -47.20
CA SER A 24 -35.47 46.38 -45.85
C SER A 24 -36.20 45.53 -44.81
N ALA A 25 -35.45 45.05 -43.82
CA ALA A 25 -36.00 44.24 -42.73
C ALA A 25 -36.99 45.06 -41.89
N GLU A 26 -38.21 44.56 -41.75
CA GLU A 26 -39.22 45.11 -40.85
C GLU A 26 -38.81 44.82 -39.39
N ILE A 27 -38.60 45.88 -38.60
CA ILE A 27 -38.17 45.76 -37.20
C ILE A 27 -39.41 45.43 -36.36
N ILE A 28 -39.58 44.15 -36.00
CA ILE A 28 -40.60 43.72 -35.04
C ILE A 28 -40.12 44.12 -33.64
N PRO A 29 -40.85 44.99 -32.90
CA PRO A 29 -40.49 45.31 -31.52
C PRO A 29 -40.67 44.05 -30.66
N TYR A 30 -39.66 43.71 -29.87
CA TYR A 30 -39.77 42.62 -28.92
C TYR A 30 -40.95 42.87 -27.97
N PRO A 31 -41.83 41.87 -27.73
CA PRO A 31 -42.88 41.99 -26.73
C PRO A 31 -42.23 42.35 -25.40
N ASN A 32 -42.75 43.37 -24.71
CA ASN A 32 -42.29 43.71 -23.36
C ASN A 32 -42.47 42.49 -22.46
N ALA A 33 -41.40 41.70 -22.30
CA ALA A 33 -41.39 40.59 -21.36
C ALA A 33 -41.69 41.19 -19.98
N PRO A 34 -42.64 40.62 -19.21
CA PRO A 34 -42.79 41.03 -17.83
C PRO A 34 -41.41 40.94 -17.19
N SER A 35 -41.01 42.00 -16.49
CA SER A 35 -39.74 42.04 -15.78
C SER A 35 -39.80 40.97 -14.69
N VAL A 36 -39.42 39.74 -15.04
CA VAL A 36 -39.14 38.67 -14.09
C VAL A 36 -37.93 39.19 -13.32
N GLN A 37 -38.18 39.79 -12.16
CA GLN A 37 -37.12 40.13 -11.23
C GLN A 37 -36.33 38.84 -11.03
N ALA A 38 -35.07 38.85 -11.44
CA ALA A 38 -34.19 37.70 -11.29
C ALA A 38 -34.22 37.34 -9.80
N GLN A 39 -34.87 36.24 -9.47
CA GLN A 39 -34.91 35.74 -8.11
C GLN A 39 -33.49 35.23 -7.86
N GLU A 40 -32.69 36.02 -7.14
CA GLU A 40 -31.37 35.60 -6.69
C GLU A 40 -31.56 34.38 -5.80
N VAL A 41 -31.49 33.19 -6.39
CA VAL A 41 -31.39 31.96 -5.61
C VAL A 41 -30.05 32.05 -4.90
N PRO A 42 -30.01 32.19 -3.57
CA PRO A 42 -28.75 32.34 -2.86
C PRO A 42 -27.90 31.10 -3.14
N ILE A 43 -26.84 31.27 -3.92
CA ILE A 43 -25.85 30.22 -4.16
C ILE A 43 -25.14 30.01 -2.82
N LYS A 44 -25.59 29.00 -2.07
CA LYS A 44 -24.87 28.51 -0.88
C LYS A 44 -23.54 27.96 -1.38
N LEU A 45 -22.50 28.78 -1.33
CA LEU A 45 -21.12 28.36 -1.55
C LEU A 45 -20.82 27.21 -0.56
N PRO A 46 -20.46 26.02 -1.05
CA PRO A 46 -20.11 24.92 -0.17
C PRO A 46 -18.93 25.35 0.70
N HIS A 47 -19.10 25.30 2.02
CA HIS A 47 -17.96 25.49 2.92
C HIS A 47 -17.05 24.27 2.76
N PRO A 48 -15.82 24.43 2.22
CA PRO A 48 -14.95 23.31 1.86
C PRO A 48 -14.55 22.47 3.08
N LEU A 49 -14.59 23.06 4.27
CA LEU A 49 -14.35 22.36 5.54
C LEU A 49 -15.55 21.50 5.97
N ALA A 50 -16.78 21.95 5.73
CA ALA A 50 -18.00 21.24 6.12
C ALA A 50 -18.24 20.01 5.22
N GLU A 51 -17.96 20.12 3.92
CA GLU A 51 -18.01 18.97 3.01
C GLU A 51 -16.93 17.95 3.34
N LYS A 52 -15.69 18.38 3.57
CA LYS A 52 -14.60 17.48 3.94
C LYS A 52 -14.85 16.79 5.28
N ALA A 53 -15.43 17.49 6.25
CA ALA A 53 -15.83 16.89 7.53
C ALA A 53 -16.98 15.88 7.35
N ARG A 54 -17.96 16.17 6.47
CA ARG A 54 -19.06 15.25 6.15
C ARG A 54 -18.58 13.99 5.45
N ASP A 55 -17.64 14.11 4.53
CA ASP A 55 -17.05 12.97 3.81
C ASP A 55 -16.19 12.10 4.73
N VAL A 56 -15.40 12.72 5.61
CA VAL A 56 -14.65 11.99 6.64
C VAL A 56 -15.62 11.28 7.59
N ALA A 57 -16.67 11.96 8.06
CA ALA A 57 -17.68 11.37 8.92
C ALA A 57 -18.40 10.20 8.22
N ALA A 58 -18.81 10.34 6.97
CA ALA A 58 -19.50 9.29 6.22
C ALA A 58 -18.65 8.02 6.05
N ASN A 59 -17.32 8.14 5.98
CA ASN A 59 -16.41 7.01 5.83
C ASN A 59 -15.95 6.40 7.17
N VAL A 60 -15.81 7.22 8.22
CA VAL A 60 -15.30 6.77 9.52
C VAL A 60 -16.43 6.30 10.44
N LEU A 61 -17.59 6.94 10.38
CA LEU A 61 -18.72 6.66 11.28
C LEU A 61 -19.22 5.21 11.18
N PRO A 62 -19.38 4.59 9.99
CA PRO A 62 -19.81 3.19 9.90
C PRO A 62 -18.81 2.25 10.58
N THR A 63 -17.51 2.52 10.45
CA THR A 63 -16.44 1.72 11.06
C THR A 63 -16.48 1.86 12.58
N LEU A 64 -16.65 3.08 13.10
CA LEU A 64 -16.76 3.32 14.54
C LEU A 64 -18.02 2.69 15.14
N ILE A 65 -19.16 2.79 14.46
CA ILE A 65 -20.41 2.13 14.88
C ILE A 65 -20.19 0.62 14.97
N MET A 66 -19.59 0.02 13.93
CA MET A 66 -19.32 -1.42 13.93
C MET A 66 -18.37 -1.84 15.07
N LEU A 67 -17.34 -1.04 15.36
CA LEU A 67 -16.44 -1.29 16.49
C LEU A 67 -17.17 -1.21 17.83
N VAL A 68 -18.03 -0.22 18.04
CA VAL A 68 -18.84 -0.09 19.27
C VAL A 68 -19.78 -1.27 19.41
N VAL A 69 -20.43 -1.71 18.33
CA VAL A 69 -21.29 -2.89 18.34
C VAL A 69 -20.51 -4.15 18.70
N LEU A 70 -19.34 -4.37 18.11
CA LEU A 70 -18.47 -5.51 18.44
C LEU A 70 -18.02 -5.50 19.90
N LEU A 71 -17.62 -4.33 20.42
CA LEU A 71 -17.24 -4.18 21.83
C LEU A 71 -18.44 -4.39 22.77
N GLY A 72 -19.63 -3.93 22.38
CA GLY A 72 -20.87 -4.16 23.12
C GLY A 72 -21.23 -5.64 23.18
N ILE A 73 -21.16 -6.35 22.06
CA ILE A 73 -21.38 -7.80 21.99
C ILE A 73 -20.39 -8.53 22.90
N TRP A 74 -19.10 -8.17 22.83
CA TRP A 74 -18.07 -8.79 23.67
C TRP A 74 -18.27 -8.48 25.17
N GLN A 75 -18.66 -7.25 25.53
CA GLN A 75 -18.99 -6.89 26.92
C GLN A 75 -20.18 -7.68 27.46
N ILE A 76 -21.23 -7.87 26.67
CA ILE A 76 -22.41 -8.63 27.08
C ILE A 76 -22.06 -10.12 27.23
N ALA A 77 -21.30 -10.67 26.28
CA ALA A 77 -20.92 -12.08 26.27
C ALA A 77 -20.00 -12.47 27.45
N CYS A 78 -19.09 -11.59 27.85
CA CYS A 78 -18.06 -11.88 28.87
C CYS A 78 -18.24 -11.08 30.18
N GLY A 79 -19.33 -10.35 30.34
CA GLY A 79 -19.56 -9.46 31.49
C GLY A 79 -20.13 -10.15 32.73
N HIS A 80 -20.44 -11.45 32.67
CA HIS A 80 -21.04 -12.17 33.79
C HIS A 80 -20.00 -12.66 34.80
N GLU A 81 -20.40 -12.80 36.07
CA GLU A 81 -19.56 -13.40 37.11
C GLU A 81 -19.22 -14.84 36.72
N GLY A 82 -17.93 -15.20 36.72
CA GLY A 82 -17.44 -16.51 36.30
C GLY A 82 -17.07 -16.68 34.82
N ALA A 83 -17.11 -15.61 34.01
CA ALA A 83 -16.62 -15.68 32.63
C ALA A 83 -15.11 -16.04 32.59
N THR A 84 -14.76 -17.06 31.80
CA THR A 84 -13.36 -17.49 31.60
C THR A 84 -12.53 -16.47 30.81
N PHE A 85 -13.19 -15.68 29.95
CA PHE A 85 -12.55 -14.66 29.11
C PHE A 85 -12.85 -13.26 29.64
N PRO A 86 -11.87 -12.34 29.73
CA PRO A 86 -12.09 -11.01 30.29
C PRO A 86 -12.96 -10.14 29.37
N SER A 87 -13.83 -9.34 29.96
CA SER A 87 -14.63 -8.34 29.26
C SER A 87 -13.79 -7.10 28.89
N PRO A 88 -14.18 -6.31 27.87
CA PRO A 88 -13.50 -5.06 27.50
C PRO A 88 -13.26 -4.12 28.70
N SER A 89 -14.24 -4.00 29.60
CA SER A 89 -14.10 -3.17 30.81
C SER A 89 -13.02 -3.71 31.75
N LYS A 90 -12.93 -5.04 31.90
CA LYS A 90 -11.90 -5.70 32.70
C LYS A 90 -10.52 -5.53 32.06
N VAL A 91 -10.46 -5.59 30.72
CA VAL A 91 -9.25 -5.32 29.95
C VAL A 91 -8.69 -3.93 30.24
N TRP A 92 -9.56 -2.93 30.21
CA TRP A 92 -9.18 -1.55 30.52
C TRP A 92 -8.65 -1.37 31.96
N THR A 93 -9.28 -2.02 32.95
CA THR A 93 -8.91 -1.84 34.35
C THR A 93 -7.61 -2.55 34.72
N GLU A 94 -7.40 -3.78 34.24
CA GLU A 94 -6.25 -4.60 34.64
C GLU A 94 -4.99 -4.29 33.80
N SER A 95 -5.13 -4.01 32.50
CA SER A 95 -3.99 -3.67 31.63
C SER A 95 -3.69 -2.17 31.56
N ARG A 96 -4.21 -1.37 32.50
CA ARG A 96 -4.10 0.09 32.46
C ARG A 96 -2.65 0.56 32.38
N GLU A 97 -1.75 -0.07 33.11
CA GLU A 97 -0.31 0.22 33.09
C GLU A 97 0.30 0.00 31.69
N VAL A 98 0.01 -1.15 31.08
CA VAL A 98 0.50 -1.50 29.73
C VAL A 98 -0.05 -0.54 28.67
N ILE A 99 -1.31 -0.12 28.83
CA ILE A 99 -1.99 0.79 27.90
C ILE A 99 -1.48 2.23 28.04
N LEU A 100 -1.29 2.73 29.26
CA LEU A 100 -0.91 4.13 29.52
C LEU A 100 0.58 4.38 29.41
N HIS A 101 1.42 3.38 29.70
CA HIS A 101 2.88 3.48 29.66
C HIS A 101 3.51 2.52 28.64
N PRO A 102 3.10 2.57 27.35
CA PRO A 102 3.58 1.61 26.36
C PRO A 102 5.09 1.75 26.06
N PHE A 103 5.65 2.95 26.25
CA PHE A 103 7.08 3.25 26.04
C PHE A 103 7.92 3.19 27.33
N LYS A 104 7.44 2.54 28.38
CA LYS A 104 8.21 2.36 29.61
C LYS A 104 9.57 1.72 29.29
N ASN A 105 10.65 2.31 29.80
CA ASN A 105 12.04 1.89 29.59
C ASN A 105 12.47 1.86 28.10
N VAL A 106 11.85 2.71 27.27
CA VAL A 106 12.30 3.02 25.91
C VAL A 106 12.81 4.46 25.90
N THR A 107 14.11 4.62 25.68
CA THR A 107 14.75 5.94 25.60
C THR A 107 15.09 6.25 24.14
N ILE A 108 14.69 7.43 23.68
CA ILE A 108 14.99 7.93 22.34
C ILE A 108 16.03 9.05 22.47
N ASP A 109 17.28 8.71 22.17
CA ASP A 109 18.42 9.64 22.18
C ASP A 109 18.71 10.08 20.73
N GLY A 110 18.00 11.10 20.24
CA GLY A 110 18.14 11.59 18.87
C GLY A 110 17.68 10.55 17.83
N TRP A 111 18.62 9.99 17.06
CA TRP A 111 18.33 8.93 16.07
C TRP A 111 18.49 7.51 16.64
N HIS A 112 18.94 7.37 17.89
CA HIS A 112 19.16 6.06 18.52
C HIS A 112 18.02 5.71 19.47
N ILE A 113 17.35 4.60 19.20
CA ILE A 113 16.37 4.01 20.11
C ILE A 113 17.13 3.00 20.98
N LYS A 114 17.26 3.31 22.28
CA LYS A 114 17.82 2.40 23.27
C LYS A 114 16.67 1.73 24.01
N ILE A 115 16.66 0.41 23.98
CA ILE A 115 15.71 -0.41 24.70
C ILE A 115 16.51 -1.16 25.75
N GLN A 116 16.14 -1.02 27.02
CA GLN A 116 16.87 -1.66 28.11
C GLN A 116 16.81 -3.19 27.97
N ASP A 117 17.95 -3.86 28.00
CA ASP A 117 18.05 -5.31 27.93
C ASP A 117 17.95 -5.89 29.35
N GLY A 118 16.86 -6.64 29.59
CA GLY A 118 16.50 -7.16 30.90
C GLY A 118 15.71 -6.15 31.75
N GLY A 119 14.63 -6.61 32.39
CA GLY A 119 13.70 -5.80 33.17
C GLY A 119 12.31 -5.64 32.52
N ASP A 120 11.43 -4.92 33.19
CA ASP A 120 10.06 -4.63 32.74
C ASP A 120 10.07 -3.59 31.61
N VAL A 121 10.00 -4.04 30.36
CA VAL A 121 9.95 -3.16 29.19
C VAL A 121 8.50 -3.00 28.73
N GLY A 122 8.08 -1.76 28.48
CA GLY A 122 6.75 -1.50 27.96
C GLY A 122 6.49 -2.19 26.62
N ILE A 123 5.22 -2.45 26.32
CA ILE A 123 4.81 -3.21 25.12
C ILE A 123 5.35 -2.61 23.81
N ALA A 124 5.50 -1.28 23.72
CA ALA A 124 6.07 -0.65 22.53
C ALA A 124 7.55 -1.03 22.35
N GLY A 125 8.30 -1.26 23.42
CA GLY A 125 9.69 -1.75 23.32
C GLY A 125 9.75 -3.17 22.73
N HIS A 126 8.81 -4.03 23.09
CA HIS A 126 8.65 -5.35 22.47
C HIS A 126 8.32 -5.25 20.99
N VAL A 127 7.35 -4.40 20.63
CA VAL A 127 6.98 -4.12 19.24
C VAL A 127 8.16 -3.56 18.43
N LEU A 128 8.93 -2.63 19.00
CA LEU A 128 10.08 -2.02 18.32
C LEU A 128 11.19 -3.04 18.04
N ARG A 129 11.45 -3.98 18.96
CA ARG A 129 12.40 -5.09 18.72
C ARG A 129 11.94 -5.98 17.56
N SER A 130 10.66 -6.35 17.53
CA SER A 130 10.09 -7.14 16.43
C SER A 130 10.12 -6.37 15.11
N LEU A 131 9.79 -5.08 15.12
CA LEU A 131 9.87 -4.20 13.96
C LEU A 131 11.29 -4.08 13.41
N GLY A 132 12.31 -4.02 14.27
CA GLY A 132 13.72 -4.01 13.83
C GLY A 132 14.10 -5.28 13.06
N ARG A 133 13.68 -6.45 13.57
CA ARG A 133 13.89 -7.74 12.88
C ARG A 133 13.15 -7.80 11.55
N VAL A 134 11.88 -7.39 11.55
CA VAL A 134 11.04 -7.32 10.35
C VAL A 134 11.65 -6.39 9.32
N ALA A 135 12.04 -5.17 9.70
CA ALA A 135 12.65 -4.21 8.80
C ALA A 135 13.90 -4.77 8.13
N PHE A 136 14.79 -5.41 8.89
CA PHE A 136 16.02 -5.99 8.34
C PHE A 136 15.75 -7.20 7.43
N GLY A 137 15.00 -8.19 7.91
CA GLY A 137 14.70 -9.40 7.13
C GLY A 137 13.87 -9.10 5.88
N PHE A 138 12.89 -8.19 5.99
CA PHE A 138 12.07 -7.75 4.86
C PHE A 138 12.90 -6.94 3.86
N SER A 139 13.84 -6.10 4.28
CA SER A 139 14.70 -5.36 3.36
C SER A 139 15.59 -6.28 2.53
N LEU A 140 16.13 -7.35 3.15
CA LEU A 140 16.85 -8.40 2.42
C LEU A 140 15.92 -9.08 1.41
N SER A 141 14.72 -9.44 1.85
CA SER A 141 13.71 -10.09 1.01
C SER A 141 13.29 -9.22 -0.18
N ALA A 142 13.07 -7.92 0.05
CA ALA A 142 12.76 -6.93 -0.97
C ALA A 142 13.89 -6.83 -1.99
N THR A 143 15.13 -6.67 -1.53
CA THR A 143 16.31 -6.49 -2.40
C THR A 143 16.55 -7.71 -3.26
N PHE A 144 16.67 -8.89 -2.66
CA PHE A 144 16.92 -10.13 -3.40
C PHE A 144 15.69 -10.56 -4.22
N GLY A 145 14.49 -10.38 -3.69
CA GLY A 145 13.25 -10.76 -4.34
C GLY A 145 12.96 -9.91 -5.58
N ILE A 146 13.19 -8.60 -5.51
CA ILE A 146 13.06 -7.71 -6.68
C ILE A 146 14.13 -8.06 -7.72
N ALA A 147 15.40 -8.16 -7.31
CA ALA A 147 16.49 -8.48 -8.23
C ALA A 147 16.24 -9.82 -8.96
N LEU A 148 15.90 -10.87 -8.22
CA LEU A 148 15.64 -12.18 -8.80
C LEU A 148 14.35 -12.21 -9.62
N GLY A 149 13.29 -11.52 -9.15
CA GLY A 149 12.04 -11.38 -9.90
C GLY A 149 12.23 -10.70 -11.25
N ILE A 150 13.05 -9.64 -11.32
CA ILE A 150 13.41 -9.00 -12.57
C ILE A 150 14.14 -9.97 -13.50
N LEU A 151 15.18 -10.65 -13.00
CA LEU A 151 16.01 -11.56 -13.79
C LEU A 151 15.19 -12.71 -14.39
N ILE A 152 14.34 -13.33 -13.57
CA ILE A 152 13.48 -14.44 -14.00
C ILE A 152 12.36 -13.95 -14.92
N GLY A 153 11.81 -12.76 -14.64
CA GLY A 153 10.75 -12.15 -15.44
C GLY A 153 11.14 -11.89 -16.89
N GLN A 154 12.43 -11.66 -17.17
CA GLN A 154 12.92 -11.45 -18.54
C GLN A 154 12.89 -12.71 -19.41
N SER A 155 12.93 -13.91 -18.82
CA SER A 155 13.00 -15.19 -19.55
C SER A 155 11.81 -16.08 -19.24
N LYS A 156 10.96 -16.31 -20.25
CA LYS A 156 9.83 -17.26 -20.15
C LYS A 156 10.29 -18.67 -19.78
N THR A 157 11.47 -19.08 -20.25
CA THR A 157 12.04 -20.40 -19.94
C THR A 157 12.50 -20.48 -18.49
N ALA A 158 13.22 -19.46 -17.99
CA ALA A 158 13.64 -19.42 -16.60
C ALA A 158 12.43 -19.41 -15.65
N TYR A 159 11.40 -18.62 -15.97
CA TYR A 159 10.17 -18.59 -15.20
C TYR A 159 9.47 -19.96 -15.16
N ARG A 160 9.29 -20.64 -16.32
CA ARG A 160 8.68 -21.98 -16.35
C ARG A 160 9.47 -23.03 -15.58
N ALA A 161 10.80 -22.93 -15.54
CA ALA A 161 11.65 -23.87 -14.82
C ALA A 161 11.61 -23.66 -13.30
N LEU A 162 11.61 -22.39 -12.86
CA LEU A 162 11.70 -22.03 -11.44
C LEU A 162 10.34 -21.89 -10.76
N ASP A 163 9.28 -21.58 -11.51
CA ASP A 163 7.94 -21.40 -10.94
C ASP A 163 7.50 -22.62 -10.11
N PRO A 164 7.58 -23.88 -10.57
CA PRO A 164 7.21 -25.03 -9.74
C PRO A 164 7.96 -25.10 -8.40
N ILE A 165 9.24 -24.73 -8.38
CA ILE A 165 10.07 -24.71 -7.16
C ILE A 165 9.55 -23.62 -6.22
N PHE A 166 9.27 -22.42 -6.74
CA PHE A 166 8.71 -21.32 -5.94
C PHE A 166 7.32 -21.64 -5.42
N GLN A 167 6.49 -22.33 -6.21
CA GLN A 167 5.16 -22.78 -5.79
C GLN A 167 5.25 -23.76 -4.62
N ILE A 168 6.22 -24.69 -4.63
CA ILE A 168 6.45 -25.60 -3.51
C ILE A 168 6.93 -24.81 -2.28
N LEU A 169 8.00 -24.02 -2.44
CA LEU A 169 8.61 -23.31 -1.31
C LEU A 169 7.68 -22.30 -0.65
N ARG A 170 6.82 -21.61 -1.42
CA ARG A 170 5.86 -20.64 -0.86
C ARG A 170 4.72 -21.28 -0.07
N THR A 171 4.43 -22.56 -0.29
CA THR A 171 3.35 -23.27 0.40
C THR A 171 3.79 -23.87 1.73
N VAL A 172 5.10 -23.93 1.97
CA VAL A 172 5.65 -24.38 3.25
C VAL A 172 5.29 -23.34 4.32
N PRO A 173 4.62 -23.74 5.42
CA PRO A 173 4.30 -22.83 6.52
C PRO A 173 5.58 -22.16 7.04
N PRO A 174 5.58 -20.84 7.28
CA PRO A 174 6.76 -20.11 7.77
C PRO A 174 7.43 -20.82 8.94
N LEU A 175 6.66 -21.18 9.98
CA LEU A 175 7.18 -21.77 11.20
C LEU A 175 7.93 -23.11 10.98
N ALA A 176 7.66 -23.85 9.90
CA ALA A 176 8.34 -25.10 9.61
C ALA A 176 9.84 -24.90 9.27
N TRP A 177 10.25 -23.68 8.87
CA TRP A 177 11.65 -23.34 8.62
C TRP A 177 12.43 -23.04 9.89
N LEU A 178 11.76 -22.85 11.03
CA LEU A 178 12.38 -22.42 12.27
C LEU A 178 13.49 -23.38 12.75
N PRO A 179 13.29 -24.72 12.82
CA PRO A 179 14.34 -25.64 13.27
C PRO A 179 15.59 -25.62 12.36
N ILE A 180 15.39 -25.50 11.05
CA ILE A 180 16.49 -25.41 10.08
C ILE A 180 17.26 -24.10 10.30
N SER A 181 16.54 -22.98 10.48
CA SER A 181 17.17 -21.69 10.76
C SER A 181 17.94 -21.70 12.08
N LEU A 182 17.42 -22.38 13.12
CA LEU A 182 18.10 -22.52 14.40
C LEU A 182 19.35 -23.40 14.27
N ALA A 183 19.29 -24.48 13.48
CA ALA A 183 20.45 -25.34 13.24
C ALA A 183 21.59 -24.58 12.52
N ILE A 184 21.25 -23.71 11.57
CA ILE A 184 22.22 -22.93 10.80
C ILE A 184 22.83 -21.80 11.63
N PHE A 185 21.99 -20.99 12.27
CA PHE A 185 22.45 -19.76 12.92
C PHE A 185 22.75 -19.90 14.41
N GLN A 186 22.21 -20.94 15.06
CA GLN A 186 22.36 -21.22 16.49
C GLN A 186 21.97 -20.05 17.42
N GLN A 187 21.24 -19.07 16.90
CA GLN A 187 20.91 -17.83 17.60
C GLN A 187 19.50 -17.35 17.25
N ALA A 188 18.83 -16.76 18.24
CA ALA A 188 17.44 -16.41 18.12
C ALA A 188 17.15 -15.35 17.04
N GLY A 189 17.80 -14.19 17.16
CA GLY A 189 17.61 -13.06 16.25
C GLY A 189 17.84 -13.42 14.78
N PRO A 190 19.01 -13.98 14.40
CA PRO A 190 19.29 -14.36 13.01
C PRO A 190 18.31 -15.40 12.45
N SER A 191 17.90 -16.38 13.25
CA SER A 191 16.90 -17.38 12.85
C SER A 191 15.55 -16.74 12.53
N ALA A 192 15.08 -15.79 13.36
CA ALA A 192 13.85 -15.04 13.10
C ALA A 192 13.96 -14.15 11.85
N ILE A 193 15.10 -13.51 11.62
CA ILE A 193 15.38 -12.73 10.40
C ILE A 193 15.33 -13.60 9.16
N PHE A 194 15.92 -14.80 9.21
CA PHE A 194 15.84 -15.77 8.11
C PHE A 194 14.40 -16.19 7.83
N LEU A 195 13.59 -16.40 8.87
CA LEU A 195 12.19 -16.75 8.75
C LEU A 195 11.39 -15.66 8.00
N ILE A 196 11.63 -14.41 8.36
CA ILE A 196 11.05 -13.24 7.70
C ILE A 196 11.47 -13.22 6.23
N PHE A 197 12.77 -13.39 5.97
CA PHE A 197 13.34 -13.37 4.63
C PHE A 197 12.70 -14.42 3.72
N ILE A 198 12.71 -15.69 4.13
CA ILE A 198 12.21 -16.81 3.32
C ILE A 198 10.71 -16.72 3.11
N THR A 199 9.96 -16.15 4.05
CA THR A 199 8.51 -16.01 3.95
C THR A 199 8.11 -14.91 2.96
N ALA A 200 8.79 -13.76 3.00
CA ALA A 200 8.44 -12.62 2.17
C ALA A 200 9.01 -12.69 0.75
N ILE A 201 10.03 -13.51 0.49
CA ILE A 201 10.76 -13.43 -0.78
C ILE A 201 9.91 -13.92 -1.94
N TRP A 202 9.08 -14.93 -1.73
CA TRP A 202 8.26 -15.55 -2.78
C TRP A 202 7.23 -14.60 -3.40
N PRO A 203 6.33 -13.94 -2.62
CA PRO A 203 5.40 -12.99 -3.21
C PRO A 203 6.12 -11.82 -3.91
N VAL A 204 7.28 -11.39 -3.42
CA VAL A 204 8.07 -10.32 -4.05
C VAL A 204 8.63 -10.78 -5.39
N ILE A 205 9.27 -11.96 -5.47
CA ILE A 205 9.79 -12.53 -6.73
C ILE A 205 8.66 -12.69 -7.74
N LEU A 206 7.57 -13.35 -7.34
CA LEU A 206 6.49 -13.74 -8.25
C LEU A 206 5.76 -12.51 -8.81
N ASN A 207 5.44 -11.53 -7.96
CA ASN A 207 4.80 -10.30 -8.44
C ASN A 207 5.74 -9.47 -9.31
N THR A 208 7.02 -9.38 -8.95
CA THR A 208 7.99 -8.64 -9.77
C THR A 208 8.20 -9.29 -11.14
N ALA A 209 8.34 -10.62 -11.18
CA ALA A 209 8.47 -11.38 -12.42
C ALA A 209 7.21 -11.25 -13.29
N ALA A 210 6.02 -11.32 -12.68
CA ALA A 210 4.76 -11.10 -13.38
C ALA A 210 4.69 -9.68 -13.96
N GLY A 211 5.13 -8.66 -13.21
CA GLY A 211 5.20 -7.29 -13.71
C GLY A 211 6.05 -7.17 -14.96
N VAL A 212 7.24 -7.79 -14.98
CA VAL A 212 8.14 -7.76 -16.15
C VAL A 212 7.51 -8.45 -17.36
N GLN A 213 6.83 -9.58 -17.15
CA GLN A 213 6.19 -10.35 -18.22
C GLN A 213 4.94 -9.68 -18.79
N ASN A 214 4.26 -8.87 -17.98
CA ASN A 214 3.05 -8.14 -18.38
C ASN A 214 3.33 -6.84 -19.15
N ILE A 215 4.60 -6.47 -19.34
CA ILE A 215 4.96 -5.31 -20.17
C ILE A 215 4.53 -5.59 -21.63
N PRO A 216 3.68 -4.75 -22.24
CA PRO A 216 3.24 -4.97 -23.61
C PRO A 216 4.43 -4.98 -24.58
N PRO A 217 4.45 -5.87 -25.59
CA PRO A 217 5.52 -5.93 -26.58
C PRO A 217 5.78 -4.59 -27.30
N THR A 218 4.78 -3.71 -27.39
CA THR A 218 4.88 -2.35 -27.94
C THR A 218 5.95 -1.52 -27.24
N TYR A 219 6.15 -1.66 -25.93
CA TYR A 219 7.19 -0.92 -25.21
C TYR A 219 8.59 -1.29 -25.69
N ARG A 220 8.82 -2.56 -26.03
CA ARG A 220 10.08 -3.03 -26.62
C ARG A 220 10.29 -2.45 -28.02
N ASN A 221 9.21 -2.28 -28.80
CA ASN A 221 9.28 -1.63 -30.11
C ASN A 221 9.59 -0.13 -29.98
N VAL A 222 8.97 0.57 -29.03
CA VAL A 222 9.28 1.98 -28.74
C VAL A 222 10.75 2.15 -28.34
N GLY A 223 11.27 1.25 -27.49
CA GLY A 223 12.68 1.25 -27.12
C GLY A 223 13.63 1.08 -28.33
N ARG A 224 13.25 0.23 -29.31
CA ARG A 224 14.01 0.07 -30.56
C ARG A 224 13.95 1.30 -31.46
N VAL A 225 12.78 1.94 -31.58
CA VAL A 225 12.61 3.15 -32.41
C VAL A 225 13.40 4.31 -31.83
N LEU A 226 13.44 4.44 -30.50
CA LEU A 226 14.25 5.42 -29.80
C LEU A 226 15.72 5.02 -29.66
N SER A 227 16.14 3.90 -30.26
CA SER A 227 17.50 3.35 -30.18
C SER A 227 18.07 3.28 -28.76
N LEU A 228 17.22 2.98 -27.78
CA LEU A 228 17.63 2.86 -26.39
C LEU A 228 18.55 1.66 -26.21
N ASN A 229 19.64 1.84 -25.48
CA ASN A 229 20.47 0.71 -25.08
C ASN A 229 19.76 -0.16 -24.02
N PRO A 230 20.22 -1.39 -23.73
CA PRO A 230 19.54 -2.28 -22.77
C PRO A 230 19.40 -1.70 -21.36
N PHE A 231 20.37 -0.91 -20.91
CA PHE A 231 20.35 -0.26 -19.60
C PHE A 231 19.37 0.92 -19.56
N GLU A 232 19.28 1.70 -20.63
CA GLU A 232 18.29 2.76 -20.78
C GLU A 232 16.88 2.20 -20.88
N TYR A 233 16.68 1.11 -21.63
CA TYR A 233 15.40 0.41 -21.66
C TYR A 233 15.02 -0.09 -20.26
N PHE A 234 16.00 -0.63 -19.51
CA PHE A 234 15.81 -1.07 -18.14
C PHE A 234 15.32 0.07 -17.23
N ILE A 235 16.06 1.18 -17.17
CA ILE A 235 15.78 2.28 -16.24
C ILE A 235 14.58 3.12 -16.69
N LYS A 236 14.43 3.42 -17.99
CA LYS A 236 13.42 4.38 -18.50
C LYS A 236 12.08 3.74 -18.82
N ILE A 237 12.03 2.41 -19.01
CA ILE A 237 10.81 1.72 -19.46
C ILE A 237 10.47 0.57 -18.51
N MET A 238 11.36 -0.40 -18.36
CA MET A 238 11.03 -1.64 -17.68
C MET A 238 10.83 -1.45 -16.19
N LEU A 239 11.74 -0.75 -15.51
CA LEU A 239 11.66 -0.50 -14.07
C LEU A 239 10.39 0.32 -13.73
N PRO A 240 10.13 1.49 -14.34
CA PRO A 240 8.86 2.23 -14.22
C PRO A 240 7.60 1.38 -14.34
N ALA A 241 7.49 0.59 -15.41
CA ALA A 241 6.31 -0.22 -15.69
C ALA A 241 6.10 -1.33 -14.66
N THR A 242 7.15 -1.74 -13.95
CA THR A 242 7.13 -2.86 -13.01
C THR A 242 6.99 -2.44 -11.56
N VAL A 243 7.25 -1.16 -11.22
CA VAL A 243 7.11 -0.61 -9.86
C VAL A 243 5.76 -0.97 -9.20
N PRO A 244 4.59 -0.81 -9.83
CA PRO A 244 3.31 -1.14 -9.18
C PRO A 244 3.20 -2.62 -8.78
N TYR A 245 3.76 -3.51 -9.60
CA TYR A 245 3.80 -4.94 -9.33
C TYR A 245 4.79 -5.27 -8.21
N MET A 246 5.97 -4.64 -8.19
CA MET A 246 6.92 -4.78 -7.09
C MET A 246 6.27 -4.41 -5.76
N PHE A 247 5.58 -3.27 -5.69
CA PHE A 247 4.89 -2.83 -4.47
C PHE A 247 3.71 -3.73 -4.07
N THR A 248 3.05 -4.37 -5.04
CA THR A 248 2.04 -5.40 -4.75
C THR A 248 2.68 -6.59 -4.03
N GLY A 249 3.81 -7.09 -4.54
CA GLY A 249 4.58 -8.15 -3.90
C GLY A 249 5.12 -7.75 -2.52
N LEU A 250 5.70 -6.55 -2.40
CA LEU A 250 6.21 -6.01 -1.14
C LEU A 250 5.11 -5.87 -0.08
N ARG A 251 3.91 -5.42 -0.47
CA ARG A 251 2.77 -5.26 0.44
C ARG A 251 2.27 -6.60 0.98
N VAL A 252 2.20 -7.63 0.12
CA VAL A 252 1.90 -8.99 0.59
C VAL A 252 3.02 -9.51 1.48
N GLY A 253 4.28 -9.32 1.07
CA GLY A 253 5.47 -9.76 1.80
C GLY A 253 5.55 -9.20 3.22
N ILE A 254 5.33 -7.89 3.41
CA ILE A 254 5.43 -7.26 4.74
C ILE A 254 4.36 -7.79 5.70
N GLY A 255 3.15 -8.05 5.20
CA GLY A 255 2.08 -8.66 6.00
C GLY A 255 2.46 -10.07 6.46
N MET A 256 3.00 -10.88 5.55
CA MET A 256 3.47 -12.23 5.89
C MET A 256 4.68 -12.22 6.83
N SER A 257 5.61 -11.27 6.67
CA SER A 257 6.74 -11.06 7.58
C SER A 257 6.27 -10.75 9.00
N TRP A 258 5.27 -9.86 9.13
CA TRP A 258 4.70 -9.48 10.42
C TRP A 258 4.07 -10.67 11.14
N LEU A 259 3.32 -11.52 10.41
CA LEU A 259 2.74 -12.72 10.99
C LEU A 259 3.81 -13.75 11.38
N ALA A 260 4.83 -13.94 10.53
CA ALA A 260 5.90 -14.90 10.77
C ALA A 260 6.75 -14.55 11.99
N ILE A 261 7.07 -13.26 12.21
CA ILE A 261 7.88 -12.85 13.36
C ILE A 261 7.17 -13.10 14.68
N VAL A 262 5.86 -12.84 14.76
CA VAL A 262 5.09 -13.07 15.98
C VAL A 262 5.15 -14.54 16.36
N ALA A 263 4.91 -15.44 15.40
CA ALA A 263 4.98 -16.87 15.63
C ALA A 263 6.39 -17.36 16.02
N ALA A 264 7.44 -16.80 15.40
CA ALA A 264 8.82 -17.14 15.73
C ALA A 264 9.18 -16.76 17.17
N GLU A 265 8.81 -15.54 17.57
CA GLU A 265 9.12 -15.00 18.90
C GLU A 265 8.37 -15.73 20.01
N MET A 266 7.17 -16.25 19.73
CA MET A 266 6.43 -17.10 20.68
C MET A 266 7.18 -18.40 20.99
N VAL A 267 7.80 -19.03 19.99
CA VAL A 267 8.49 -20.33 20.15
C VAL A 267 9.87 -20.15 20.76
N GLN A 268 10.59 -19.12 20.35
CA GLN A 268 12.00 -18.94 20.66
C GLN A 268 12.24 -18.23 22.00
N GLY A 269 11.31 -17.37 22.40
CA GLY A 269 11.36 -16.62 23.64
C GLY A 269 12.40 -15.50 23.70
N GLY A 270 12.47 -14.84 24.85
CA GLY A 270 13.48 -13.81 25.16
C GLY A 270 13.01 -12.38 24.94
N THR A 271 12.73 -11.98 23.68
CA THR A 271 12.31 -10.60 23.37
C THR A 271 11.41 -10.52 22.15
N GLY A 272 10.58 -9.47 22.11
CA GLY A 272 9.65 -9.19 21.01
C GLY A 272 8.19 -9.31 21.43
N ILE A 273 7.27 -8.89 20.55
CA ILE A 273 5.83 -8.89 20.82
C ILE A 273 5.25 -10.31 20.89
N GLY A 274 5.80 -11.26 20.13
CA GLY A 274 5.37 -12.66 20.23
C GLY A 274 5.76 -13.30 21.56
N PHE A 275 6.95 -12.98 22.08
CA PHE A 275 7.36 -13.39 23.42
C PHE A 275 6.45 -12.77 24.50
N PHE A 276 6.13 -11.47 24.39
CA PHE A 276 5.22 -10.80 25.33
C PHE A 276 3.86 -11.49 25.41
N ILE A 277 3.27 -11.86 24.26
CA ILE A 277 2.00 -12.63 24.25
C ILE A 277 2.13 -13.94 25.00
N TRP A 278 3.18 -14.69 24.70
CA TRP A 278 3.38 -16.02 25.27
C TRP A 278 3.63 -15.94 26.78
N ASP A 279 4.40 -14.95 27.21
CA ASP A 279 4.71 -14.68 28.61
C ASP A 279 3.47 -14.22 29.40
N SER A 280 2.69 -13.28 28.88
CA SER A 280 1.42 -12.84 29.49
C SER A 280 0.43 -13.99 29.59
N TYR A 281 0.34 -14.85 28.56
CA TYR A 281 -0.53 -16.01 28.56
C TYR A 281 -0.13 -17.02 29.66
N ASN A 282 1.16 -17.38 29.74
CA ASN A 282 1.65 -18.29 30.77
C ASN A 282 1.54 -17.70 32.19
N SER A 283 1.61 -16.38 32.31
CA SER A 283 1.41 -15.65 33.57
C SER A 283 -0.06 -15.45 33.94
N SER A 284 -1.00 -16.03 33.18
CA SER A 284 -2.46 -15.86 33.36
C SER A 284 -2.96 -14.42 33.25
N LEU A 285 -2.16 -13.53 32.64
CA LEU A 285 -2.50 -12.14 32.33
C LEU A 285 -3.16 -12.07 30.94
N LEU A 286 -4.30 -12.76 30.77
CA LEU A 286 -5.05 -12.79 29.51
C LEU A 286 -5.44 -11.39 29.01
N THR A 287 -5.67 -10.50 29.96
CA THR A 287 -5.94 -9.08 29.77
C THR A 287 -4.82 -8.40 28.96
N ASP A 288 -3.56 -8.62 29.33
CA ASP A 288 -2.38 -8.06 28.63
C ASP A 288 -2.16 -8.73 27.28
N THR A 289 -2.44 -10.03 27.17
CA THR A 289 -2.42 -10.76 25.89
C THR A 289 -3.37 -10.12 24.87
N ILE A 290 -4.57 -9.71 25.30
CA ILE A 290 -5.54 -9.04 24.42
C ILE A 290 -5.02 -7.67 23.97
N VAL A 291 -4.43 -6.89 24.88
CA VAL A 291 -3.79 -5.61 24.52
C VAL A 291 -2.69 -5.83 23.49
N ALA A 292 -1.87 -6.87 23.65
CA ALA A 292 -0.84 -7.22 22.67
C ALA A 292 -1.41 -7.59 21.29
N LEU A 293 -2.52 -8.31 21.23
CA LEU A 293 -3.21 -8.62 19.96
C LEU A 293 -3.71 -7.35 19.26
N ILE A 294 -4.23 -6.38 20.01
CA ILE A 294 -4.65 -5.08 19.46
C ILE A 294 -3.42 -4.35 18.89
N TRP A 295 -2.31 -4.31 19.62
CA TRP A 295 -1.06 -3.73 19.14
C TRP A 295 -0.56 -4.38 17.85
N ILE A 296 -0.64 -5.72 17.75
CA ILE A 296 -0.27 -6.44 16.53
C ILE A 296 -1.14 -6.04 15.34
N GLY A 297 -2.45 -5.93 15.54
CA GLY A 297 -3.37 -5.50 14.50
C GLY A 297 -3.09 -4.07 14.04
N LEU A 298 -2.87 -3.15 14.98
CA LEU A 298 -2.57 -1.74 14.69
C LEU A 298 -1.25 -1.59 13.94
N VAL A 299 -0.19 -2.26 14.40
CA VAL A 299 1.13 -2.21 13.76
C VAL A 299 1.11 -2.87 12.39
N GLY A 300 0.47 -4.04 12.25
CA GLY A 300 0.30 -4.71 10.96
C GLY A 300 -0.45 -3.84 9.94
N PHE A 301 -1.53 -3.19 10.37
CA PHE A 301 -2.26 -2.22 9.56
C PHE A 301 -1.40 -1.01 9.18
N ALA A 302 -0.62 -0.48 10.12
CA ALA A 302 0.28 0.63 9.86
C ALA A 302 1.36 0.26 8.83
N LEU A 303 2.00 -0.91 8.98
CA LEU A 303 3.00 -1.42 8.03
C LEU A 303 2.43 -1.57 6.61
N ASP A 304 1.25 -2.18 6.47
CA ASP A 304 0.55 -2.31 5.19
C ASP A 304 0.27 -0.94 4.55
N ARG A 305 -0.22 0.02 5.34
CA ARG A 305 -0.51 1.38 4.88
C ARG A 305 0.74 2.15 4.49
N ILE A 306 1.83 2.00 5.23
CA ILE A 306 3.13 2.64 4.93
C ILE A 306 3.64 2.12 3.58
N VAL A 307 3.73 0.80 3.39
CA VAL A 307 4.22 0.23 2.12
C VAL A 307 3.33 0.63 0.96
N GLY A 308 2.01 0.59 1.13
CA GLY A 308 1.07 1.04 0.10
C GLY A 308 1.17 2.54 -0.19
N TRP A 309 1.44 3.38 0.81
CA TRP A 309 1.63 4.82 0.63
C TRP A 309 2.94 5.12 -0.11
N ILE A 310 4.04 4.47 0.26
CA ILE A 310 5.32 4.58 -0.45
C ILE A 310 5.14 4.17 -1.91
N GLY A 311 4.49 3.04 -2.17
CA GLY A 311 4.25 2.57 -3.53
C GLY A 311 3.47 3.54 -4.40
N ARG A 312 2.43 4.19 -3.85
CA ARG A 312 1.68 5.24 -4.57
C ARG A 312 2.49 6.51 -4.84
N ARG A 313 3.45 6.85 -3.98
CA ARG A 313 4.34 8.00 -4.20
C ARG A 313 5.32 7.71 -5.31
N VAL A 314 6.03 6.57 -5.21
CA VAL A 314 7.00 6.16 -6.23
C VAL A 314 6.33 5.98 -7.60
N ALA A 315 5.15 5.33 -7.67
CA ALA A 315 4.45 5.13 -8.93
C ALA A 315 3.84 6.41 -9.55
N ARG A 316 3.81 7.54 -8.84
CA ARG A 316 3.39 8.85 -9.41
C ARG A 316 4.56 9.63 -9.99
N GLU A 317 5.75 9.40 -9.46
CA GLU A 317 6.97 10.13 -9.83
C GLU A 317 7.69 9.50 -11.02
N VAL A 318 7.30 8.28 -11.39
CA VAL A 318 7.92 7.46 -12.43
C VAL A 318 6.91 7.20 -13.54
#